data_AF-A0A7G3ZLI4-F1
#
_entry.id   AF-A0A7G3ZLI4-F1
#
_cell.length_a   1.000
_cell.length_b   1.000
_cell.length_c   1.000
_cell.angle_alpha   90.00
_cell.angle_beta   90.00
_cell.angle_gamma   90.00
#
_symmetry.space_group_name_H-M   'P 1'
#
loop_
_entity.id
_entity.type
_entity.pdbx_description
1 polymer ?
#
loop_
_entity_poly.entity_id
_entity_poly.type
_entity_poly.pdbx_seq_one_letter_code
_entity_poly.pdbx_strand_id
1 'polypeptide(L)'
;MSSIYKALAGKDKRSQSDKKIVRNEKQFMNKQRTLLISSRGVNFRHRHLIQDLYSLLPHSRKEPKLDTKKDLQQLNEIAELYNCNNILFFEARKHQDLYLWLSKPPNGPTIKFYLQNLHTMDELNFTGNCLKGSRPVLSFDHRFDTSPHYQLVKELLIHNFGVPPMARKSKPFIDHVMSFSIVDDKIWVRTYEISHSARNEDEYELKADQQEDISLVEIGPRFVMTVILILEGSFGGPKIYENKQYVSPNVVRAQMKQQAANAAKERAEAAVQRKIKLRDNVLAADPLSNEALFKD
;
A
#
# COMPACT_ATOMS: atom_id res chain seq x y z
N MET A 1 8.00 -3.80 -31.87
CA MET A 1 8.47 -2.40 -31.88
C MET A 1 9.92 -2.20 -31.38
N SER A 2 10.77 -3.23 -31.24
CA SER A 2 12.20 -3.03 -30.87
C SER A 2 13.16 -2.91 -32.07
N SER A 3 12.70 -3.23 -33.28
CA SER A 3 13.49 -3.21 -34.52
C SER A 3 13.68 -1.80 -35.09
N ILE A 4 12.68 -0.93 -34.90
CA ILE A 4 12.65 0.42 -35.49
C ILE A 4 13.65 1.36 -34.80
N TYR A 5 13.79 1.29 -33.46
CA TYR A 5 14.77 2.09 -32.72
C TYR A 5 16.21 1.77 -33.13
N LYS A 6 16.48 0.50 -33.45
CA LYS A 6 17.81 0.05 -33.90
C LYS A 6 18.13 0.47 -35.33
N ALA A 7 17.11 0.80 -36.13
CA ALA A 7 17.25 1.33 -37.48
C ALA A 7 17.41 2.86 -37.50
N LEU A 8 16.77 3.57 -36.57
CA LEU A 8 16.86 5.03 -36.42
C LEU A 8 18.19 5.49 -35.78
N ALA A 9 18.85 4.64 -34.99
CA ALA A 9 20.17 4.90 -34.45
C ALA A 9 21.25 4.63 -35.52
N GLY A 10 21.43 5.59 -36.43
CA GLY A 10 22.29 5.50 -37.62
C GLY A 10 23.71 4.98 -37.40
N LYS A 11 24.16 4.14 -38.33
CA LYS A 11 25.57 3.74 -38.53
C LYS A 11 26.33 4.89 -39.21
N ASP A 12 27.03 5.70 -38.44
CA ASP A 12 28.11 6.53 -39.00
C ASP A 12 29.37 5.68 -39.16
N LYS A 13 29.67 5.32 -40.41
CA LYS A 13 31.00 4.83 -40.82
C LYS A 13 31.87 6.03 -41.13
N ARG A 14 32.85 6.36 -40.28
CA ARG A 14 34.04 7.14 -40.68
C ARG A 14 35.24 6.84 -39.78
N SER A 15 36.32 6.41 -40.45
CA SER A 15 37.75 6.42 -40.08
C SER A 15 38.23 5.73 -38.80
N GLN A 16 38.95 4.63 -39.01
CA GLN A 16 39.97 4.09 -38.10
C GLN A 16 41.11 5.11 -37.92
N SER A 17 41.22 5.74 -36.75
CA SER A 17 42.48 6.07 -36.07
C SER A 17 42.18 6.92 -34.81
N ASP A 18 42.69 6.45 -33.67
CA ASP A 18 42.95 7.20 -32.45
C ASP A 18 41.93 8.25 -31.97
N LYS A 19 40.83 7.78 -31.35
CA LYS A 19 40.26 8.45 -30.17
C LYS A 19 39.76 7.41 -29.18
N LYS A 20 40.45 7.26 -28.04
CA LYS A 20 39.85 6.83 -26.77
C LYS A 20 38.77 7.87 -26.41
N ILE A 21 37.59 7.76 -27.03
CA ILE A 21 36.42 8.49 -26.57
C ILE A 21 36.00 7.77 -25.30
N VAL A 22 36.43 8.33 -24.17
CA VAL A 22 35.78 8.12 -22.88
C VAL A 22 34.31 8.47 -23.10
N ARG A 23 33.48 7.47 -23.41
CA ARG A 23 32.04 7.59 -23.26
C ARG A 23 31.85 7.76 -21.77
N ASN A 24 31.76 9.01 -21.32
CA ASN A 24 31.15 9.33 -20.05
C ASN A 24 29.69 8.89 -20.17
N GLU A 25 29.43 7.59 -19.97
CA GLU A 25 28.10 7.10 -19.68
C GLU A 25 27.63 7.94 -18.50
N LYS A 26 26.56 8.72 -18.69
CA LYS A 26 25.99 9.54 -17.62
C LYS A 26 25.66 8.61 -16.46
N GLN A 27 26.54 8.56 -15.47
CA GLN A 27 26.39 7.68 -14.33
C GLN A 27 25.40 8.33 -13.40
N PHE A 28 24.17 7.83 -13.40
CA PHE A 28 23.14 8.31 -12.51
C PHE A 28 23.44 7.89 -11.07
N MET A 29 23.33 8.85 -10.14
CA MET A 29 23.51 8.63 -8.71
C MET A 29 22.48 7.65 -8.14
N ASN A 30 21.22 7.75 -8.58
CA ASN A 30 20.14 6.93 -8.07
C ASN A 30 20.13 5.53 -8.71
N LYS A 31 20.53 4.51 -7.92
CA LYS A 31 20.46 3.10 -8.29
C LYS A 31 19.63 2.36 -7.25
N GLN A 32 18.49 1.82 -7.68
CA GLN A 32 17.58 1.06 -6.81
C GLN A 32 17.27 -0.30 -7.43
N ARG A 33 17.17 -1.30 -6.59
CA ARG A 33 16.68 -2.63 -6.91
C ARG A 33 15.89 -3.16 -5.73
N THR A 34 14.60 -3.39 -5.95
CA THR A 34 13.67 -3.69 -4.85
C THR A 34 13.27 -5.16 -4.89
N LEU A 35 13.44 -5.87 -3.79
CA LEU A 35 12.93 -7.22 -3.60
C LEU A 35 11.44 -7.14 -3.29
N LEU A 36 10.60 -7.82 -4.06
CA LEU A 36 9.16 -7.93 -3.81
C LEU A 36 8.84 -9.36 -3.41
N ILE A 37 8.51 -9.56 -2.14
CA ILE A 37 8.26 -10.88 -1.55
C ILE A 37 7.00 -10.84 -0.68
N SER A 38 6.33 -11.98 -0.54
CA SER A 38 5.10 -12.07 0.25
C SER A 38 5.09 -13.31 1.13
N SER A 39 4.37 -13.27 2.24
CA SER A 39 4.18 -14.43 3.09
C SER A 39 3.14 -15.38 2.50
N ARG A 40 3.13 -16.62 2.98
CA ARG A 40 1.97 -17.50 2.80
C ARG A 40 0.70 -16.88 3.41
N GLY A 41 -0.44 -17.13 2.76
CA GLY A 41 -1.76 -16.65 3.19
C GLY A 41 -2.24 -15.32 2.58
N VAL A 42 -1.56 -14.82 1.54
CA VAL A 42 -2.07 -13.70 0.73
C VAL A 42 -3.37 -14.07 -0.02
N ASN A 43 -4.38 -13.21 0.07
CA ASN A 43 -5.66 -13.37 -0.62
C ASN A 43 -5.55 -13.11 -2.13
N PHE A 44 -6.64 -13.36 -2.85
CA PHE A 44 -6.77 -12.97 -4.26
C PHE A 44 -6.45 -11.48 -4.47
N ARG A 45 -7.14 -10.57 -3.77
CA ARG A 45 -6.88 -9.11 -3.85
C ARG A 45 -5.42 -8.75 -3.55
N HIS A 46 -4.80 -9.38 -2.54
CA HIS A 46 -3.40 -9.13 -2.19
C HIS A 46 -2.44 -9.58 -3.31
N ARG A 47 -2.73 -10.70 -3.98
CA ARG A 47 -1.95 -11.18 -5.12
C ARG A 47 -2.03 -10.25 -6.31
N HIS A 48 -3.21 -9.68 -6.59
CA HIS A 48 -3.40 -8.67 -7.63
C HIS A 48 -2.62 -7.41 -7.30
N LEU A 49 -2.72 -6.86 -6.08
CA LEU A 49 -1.89 -5.71 -5.66
C LEU A 49 -0.39 -5.95 -5.89
N ILE A 50 0.13 -7.11 -5.47
CA ILE A 50 1.54 -7.47 -5.66
C ILE A 50 1.90 -7.49 -7.15
N GLN A 51 0.99 -7.97 -8.00
CA GLN A 51 1.19 -8.02 -9.44
C GLN A 51 1.12 -6.64 -10.10
N ASP A 52 0.23 -5.77 -9.63
CA ASP A 52 0.08 -4.39 -10.06
C ASP A 52 1.37 -3.61 -9.72
N LEU A 53 1.85 -3.72 -8.48
CA LEU A 53 3.12 -3.12 -8.05
C LEU A 53 4.32 -3.67 -8.80
N TYR A 54 4.37 -4.98 -9.07
CA TYR A 54 5.43 -5.57 -9.90
C TYR A 54 5.42 -5.02 -11.34
N SER A 55 4.23 -4.64 -11.84
CA SER A 55 4.10 -4.07 -13.17
C SER A 55 4.49 -2.60 -13.21
N LEU A 56 4.18 -1.83 -12.17
CA LEU A 56 4.59 -0.43 -12.01
C LEU A 56 6.09 -0.27 -11.74
N LEU A 57 6.71 -1.22 -11.03
CA LEU A 57 8.10 -1.11 -10.57
C LEU A 57 9.04 -2.01 -11.41
N PRO A 58 9.66 -1.51 -12.49
CA PRO A 58 10.51 -2.31 -13.37
C PRO A 58 11.83 -2.76 -12.71
N HIS A 59 12.29 -2.04 -11.69
CA HIS A 59 13.44 -2.39 -10.85
C HIS A 59 13.08 -3.36 -9.72
N SER A 60 11.82 -3.74 -9.60
CA SER A 60 11.40 -4.75 -8.64
C SER A 60 11.67 -6.17 -9.15
N ARG A 61 12.01 -7.06 -8.22
CA ARG A 61 12.19 -8.49 -8.46
C ARG A 61 11.19 -9.26 -7.59
N LYS A 62 10.21 -9.89 -8.24
CA LYS A 62 9.21 -10.73 -7.55
C LYS A 62 9.81 -12.11 -7.27
N GLU A 63 9.83 -12.50 -6.01
CA GLU A 63 10.32 -13.80 -5.55
C GLU A 63 9.17 -14.71 -5.07
N PRO A 64 9.41 -16.04 -4.98
CA PRO A 64 8.48 -16.97 -4.34
C PRO A 64 8.12 -16.55 -2.91
N LYS A 65 7.00 -17.08 -2.41
CA LYS A 65 6.50 -16.72 -1.09
C LYS A 65 7.43 -17.24 0.00
N LEU A 66 7.72 -16.41 1.00
CA LEU A 66 8.43 -16.83 2.20
C LEU A 66 7.54 -17.78 3.01
N ASP A 67 8.10 -18.91 3.43
CA ASP A 67 7.40 -19.91 4.24
C ASP A 67 7.23 -19.43 5.68
N THR A 68 8.33 -18.96 6.27
CA THR A 68 8.40 -18.54 7.67
C THR A 68 7.85 -17.12 7.85
N LYS A 69 7.03 -16.90 8.89
CA LYS A 69 6.53 -15.55 9.27
C LYS A 69 7.23 -14.93 10.48
N LYS A 70 8.00 -15.73 11.22
CA LYS A 70 8.62 -15.34 12.49
C LYS A 70 10.05 -14.86 12.32
N ASP A 71 10.82 -15.57 11.50
CA ASP A 71 12.20 -15.23 11.20
C ASP A 71 12.25 -14.38 9.93
N LEU A 72 12.32 -13.06 10.13
CA LEU A 72 12.38 -12.09 9.04
C LEU A 72 13.84 -11.74 8.66
N GLN A 73 14.84 -12.23 9.41
CA GLN A 73 16.24 -11.96 9.14
C GLN A 73 16.70 -12.61 7.81
N GLN A 74 16.10 -13.75 7.46
CA GLN A 74 16.32 -14.45 6.19
C GLN A 74 16.03 -13.57 4.96
N LEU A 75 15.20 -12.53 5.10
CA LEU A 75 14.94 -11.58 4.02
C LEU A 75 16.20 -10.78 3.62
N ASN A 76 17.11 -10.55 4.57
CA ASN A 76 18.38 -9.88 4.30
C ASN A 76 19.27 -10.76 3.41
N GLU A 77 19.35 -12.06 3.69
CA GLU A 77 20.10 -13.03 2.88
C GLU A 77 19.55 -13.13 1.45
N ILE A 78 18.22 -13.18 1.32
CA ILE A 78 17.56 -13.20 0.00
C ILE A 78 17.85 -11.90 -0.77
N ALA A 79 17.83 -10.76 -0.08
CA ALA A 79 18.14 -9.49 -0.71
C ALA A 79 19.62 -9.40 -1.13
N GLU A 80 20.55 -9.95 -0.34
CA GLU A 80 21.96 -10.04 -0.69
C GLU A 80 22.19 -10.96 -1.90
N LEU A 81 21.59 -12.16 -1.91
CA LEU A 81 21.63 -13.10 -3.03
C LEU A 81 21.18 -12.44 -4.35
N TYR A 82 20.18 -11.56 -4.26
CA TYR A 82 19.64 -10.86 -5.41
C TYR A 82 20.13 -9.43 -5.57
N ASN A 83 21.12 -9.01 -4.78
CA ASN A 83 21.70 -7.66 -4.79
C ASN A 83 20.61 -6.56 -4.82
N CYS A 84 19.61 -6.72 -3.95
CA CYS A 84 18.51 -5.79 -3.75
C CYS A 84 18.85 -4.86 -2.59
N ASN A 85 18.74 -3.55 -2.82
CA ASN A 85 19.01 -2.54 -1.80
C ASN A 85 17.75 -2.09 -1.06
N ASN A 86 16.56 -2.55 -1.48
CA ASN A 86 15.30 -2.35 -0.77
C ASN A 86 14.52 -3.67 -0.71
N ILE A 87 13.71 -3.84 0.32
CA ILE A 87 12.80 -4.98 0.47
C ILE A 87 11.38 -4.47 0.71
N LEU A 88 10.44 -4.96 -0.10
CA LEU A 88 8.99 -4.87 0.09
C LEU A 88 8.48 -6.26 0.46
N PHE A 89 8.22 -6.49 1.74
CA PHE A 89 7.67 -7.75 2.24
C PHE A 89 6.21 -7.61 2.67
N PHE A 90 5.33 -8.34 1.98
CA PHE A 90 3.89 -8.38 2.26
C PHE A 90 3.55 -9.51 3.23
N GLU A 91 3.26 -9.18 4.48
CA GLU A 91 2.84 -10.12 5.51
C GLU A 91 1.31 -10.20 5.57
N ALA A 92 0.74 -11.35 5.19
CA ALA A 92 -0.68 -11.62 5.33
C ALA A 92 -0.98 -12.40 6.62
N ARG A 93 -1.97 -11.92 7.40
CA ARG A 93 -2.44 -12.56 8.63
C ARG A 93 -3.92 -12.91 8.51
N LYS A 94 -4.28 -14.10 8.99
CA LYS A 94 -5.65 -14.64 9.00
C LYS A 94 -6.37 -14.59 7.64
N HIS A 95 -5.63 -14.54 6.52
CA HIS A 95 -6.21 -14.36 5.18
C HIS A 95 -7.14 -13.14 5.11
N GLN A 96 -6.85 -12.07 5.84
CA GLN A 96 -7.70 -10.87 5.92
C GLN A 96 -6.86 -9.61 6.02
N ASP A 97 -5.91 -9.59 6.97
CA ASP A 97 -5.12 -8.40 7.24
C ASP A 97 -3.81 -8.44 6.45
N LEU A 98 -3.43 -7.32 5.85
CA LEU A 98 -2.19 -7.18 5.08
C LEU A 98 -1.29 -6.12 5.74
N TYR A 99 -0.04 -6.51 5.98
CA TYR A 99 1.00 -5.61 6.46
C TYR A 99 2.09 -5.52 5.41
N LEU A 100 2.64 -4.33 5.24
CA LEU A 100 3.80 -4.09 4.38
C LEU A 100 4.99 -3.73 5.25
N TRP A 101 6.05 -4.49 5.11
CA TRP A 101 7.35 -4.16 5.68
C TRP A 101 8.24 -3.59 4.58
N LEU A 102 8.77 -2.40 4.82
CA LEU A 102 9.68 -1.71 3.94
C LEU A 102 11.02 -1.54 4.64
N SER A 103 12.09 -2.09 4.06
CA SER A 103 13.43 -2.02 4.67
C SER A 103 14.54 -1.74 3.65
N LYS A 104 15.63 -1.16 4.14
CA LYS A 104 16.94 -1.08 3.47
C LYS A 104 17.89 -2.15 4.06
N PRO A 105 18.00 -3.35 3.46
CA PRO A 105 18.98 -4.33 3.91
C PRO A 105 20.42 -3.86 3.63
N PRO A 106 21.42 -4.26 4.45
CA PRO A 106 21.32 -5.04 5.69
C PRO A 106 21.13 -4.19 6.95
N ASN A 107 21.39 -2.88 6.88
CA ASN A 107 21.51 -2.02 8.06
C ASN A 107 20.18 -1.49 8.59
N GLY A 108 19.12 -1.44 7.78
CA GLY A 108 17.87 -0.76 8.11
C GLY A 108 17.82 0.67 7.55
N PRO A 109 16.77 1.44 7.87
CA PRO A 109 15.71 1.14 8.84
C PRO A 109 14.59 0.28 8.24
N THR A 110 13.73 -0.24 9.11
CA THR A 110 12.52 -0.99 8.72
C THR A 110 11.26 -0.26 9.15
N ILE A 111 10.34 -0.05 8.23
CA ILE A 111 9.01 0.52 8.52
C ILE A 111 7.95 -0.54 8.31
N LYS A 112 7.07 -0.70 9.31
CA LYS A 112 5.89 -1.56 9.21
C LYS A 112 4.64 -0.71 8.98
N PHE A 113 3.94 -0.99 7.91
CA PHE A 113 2.66 -0.39 7.58
C PHE A 113 1.53 -1.42 7.70
N TYR A 114 0.36 -0.95 8.10
CA TYR A 114 -0.90 -1.67 7.94
C TYR A 114 -1.62 -1.17 6.69
N LEU A 115 -2.00 -2.09 5.79
CA LEU A 115 -2.68 -1.77 4.55
C LEU A 115 -4.20 -1.93 4.71
N GLN A 116 -4.95 -0.89 4.36
CA GLN A 116 -6.41 -0.83 4.36
C GLN A 116 -6.94 -0.34 3.01
N ASN A 117 -8.25 -0.50 2.78
CA ASN A 117 -8.97 0.02 1.61
C ASN A 117 -8.25 -0.28 0.29
N LEU A 118 -7.87 -1.55 0.13
CA LEU A 118 -7.14 -2.01 -1.04
C LEU A 118 -8.07 -2.16 -2.24
N HIS A 119 -7.88 -1.36 -3.27
CA HIS A 119 -8.50 -1.45 -4.58
C HIS A 119 -7.44 -1.73 -5.64
N THR A 120 -7.65 -2.76 -6.45
CA THR A 120 -6.69 -3.22 -7.49
C THR A 120 -6.93 -2.51 -8.81
N MET A 121 -5.98 -2.55 -9.74
CA MET A 121 -6.17 -1.98 -11.09
C MET A 121 -7.33 -2.62 -11.87
N ASP A 122 -7.74 -3.84 -11.50
CA ASP A 122 -8.80 -4.61 -12.15
C ASP A 122 -10.24 -4.15 -11.78
N GLU A 123 -10.39 -3.09 -10.98
CA GLU A 123 -11.72 -2.59 -10.61
C GLU A 123 -12.33 -1.71 -11.70
N LEU A 124 -13.65 -1.85 -11.93
CA LEU A 124 -14.38 -1.20 -13.03
C LEU A 124 -14.26 0.34 -13.05
N ASN A 125 -14.10 0.97 -11.89
CA ASN A 125 -14.06 2.43 -11.79
C ASN A 125 -12.70 3.03 -12.19
N PHE A 126 -11.67 2.21 -12.40
CA PHE A 126 -10.37 2.68 -12.86
C PHE A 126 -10.28 2.52 -14.37
N THR A 127 -10.52 3.63 -15.08
CA THR A 127 -10.51 3.68 -16.54
C THR A 127 -9.15 4.06 -17.12
N GLY A 128 -8.22 4.51 -16.26
CA GLY A 128 -6.89 4.92 -16.69
C GLY A 128 -5.98 3.74 -17.04
N ASN A 129 -4.98 3.99 -17.87
CA ASN A 129 -3.93 3.03 -18.23
C ASN A 129 -2.55 3.71 -18.18
N CYS A 130 -1.48 2.92 -18.04
CA CYS A 130 -0.13 3.46 -18.23
C CYS A 130 0.85 2.45 -18.81
N LEU A 131 1.91 2.97 -19.40
CA LEU A 131 3.05 2.21 -19.88
C LEU A 131 3.71 1.47 -18.73
N LYS A 132 3.69 0.14 -18.82
CA LYS A 132 4.40 -0.75 -17.89
C LYS A 132 5.89 -0.39 -17.84
N GLY A 133 6.36 -0.01 -16.66
CA GLY A 133 7.74 0.39 -16.41
C GLY A 133 8.09 1.81 -16.86
N SER A 134 7.11 2.66 -17.19
CA SER A 134 7.35 4.12 -17.26
C SER A 134 7.80 4.66 -15.91
N ARG A 135 8.47 5.81 -15.92
CA ARG A 135 8.96 6.45 -14.69
C ARG A 135 7.82 7.29 -14.10
N PRO A 136 7.34 6.99 -12.88
CA PRO A 136 6.28 7.79 -12.26
C PRO A 136 6.81 9.15 -11.83
N VAL A 137 5.93 10.14 -11.87
CA VAL A 137 6.06 11.33 -11.02
C VAL A 137 5.57 10.95 -9.63
N LEU A 138 6.34 11.26 -8.60
CA LEU A 138 5.91 11.07 -7.21
C LEU A 138 5.43 12.41 -6.66
N SER A 139 4.15 12.48 -6.29
CA SER A 139 3.57 13.65 -5.66
C SER A 139 3.42 13.40 -4.15
N PHE A 140 4.06 14.24 -3.34
CA PHE A 140 4.01 14.16 -1.88
C PHE A 140 3.33 15.40 -1.31
N ASP A 141 2.41 15.16 -0.37
CA ASP A 141 1.84 16.21 0.47
C ASP A 141 2.92 16.87 1.36
N HIS A 142 2.79 18.17 1.60
CA HIS A 142 3.66 18.96 2.49
C HIS A 142 3.72 18.37 3.91
N ARG A 143 2.65 17.69 4.36
CA ARG A 143 2.63 17.03 5.67
C ARG A 143 3.77 16.03 5.89
N PHE A 144 4.34 15.47 4.82
CA PHE A 144 5.50 14.58 4.95
C PHE A 144 6.75 15.29 5.47
N ASP A 145 6.87 16.60 5.25
CA ASP A 145 8.02 17.40 5.69
C ASP A 145 7.85 17.93 7.12
N THR A 146 6.67 17.73 7.73
CA THR A 146 6.34 18.27 9.06
C THR A 146 6.93 17.44 10.21
N SER A 147 7.00 16.12 10.09
CA SER A 147 7.51 15.24 11.15
C SER A 147 8.72 14.43 10.69
N PRO A 148 9.73 14.17 11.56
CA PRO A 148 10.92 13.41 11.17
C PRO A 148 10.62 11.98 10.71
N HIS A 149 9.63 11.33 11.32
CA HIS A 149 9.25 9.98 10.92
C HIS A 149 8.58 9.96 9.54
N TYR A 150 7.80 10.99 9.17
CA TYR A 150 7.24 11.10 7.83
C TYR A 150 8.29 11.50 6.79
N GLN A 151 9.28 12.32 7.15
CA GLN A 151 10.42 12.61 6.27
C GLN A 151 11.18 11.32 5.93
N LEU A 152 11.43 10.46 6.93
CA LEU A 152 12.04 9.16 6.70
C LEU A 152 11.17 8.25 5.80
N VAL A 153 9.86 8.23 6.05
CA VAL A 153 8.90 7.50 5.21
C VAL A 153 8.95 8.01 3.77
N LYS A 154 8.93 9.33 3.56
CA LYS A 154 9.00 9.98 2.24
C LYS A 154 10.25 9.54 1.48
N GLU A 155 11.42 9.60 2.11
CA GLU A 155 12.68 9.15 1.49
C GLU A 155 12.68 7.67 1.13
N LEU A 156 12.15 6.80 2.00
CA LEU A 156 12.02 5.37 1.69
C LEU A 156 11.02 5.11 0.56
N LEU A 157 9.92 5.85 0.50
CA LEU A 157 8.95 5.75 -0.59
C LEU A 157 9.56 6.22 -1.91
N ILE A 158 10.35 7.29 -1.93
CA ILE A 158 11.10 7.76 -3.11
C ILE A 158 12.02 6.65 -3.63
N HIS A 159 12.78 6.01 -2.75
CA HIS A 159 13.70 4.93 -3.14
C HIS A 159 12.99 3.66 -3.64
N ASN A 160 11.76 3.41 -3.21
CA ASN A 160 11.05 2.17 -3.53
C ASN A 160 10.10 2.32 -4.72
N PHE A 161 9.25 3.34 -4.70
CA PHE A 161 8.25 3.62 -5.73
C PHE A 161 8.82 4.48 -6.87
N GLY A 162 9.92 5.20 -6.64
CA GLY A 162 10.65 5.89 -7.69
C GLY A 162 11.42 4.92 -8.58
N VAL A 163 11.21 5.02 -9.89
CA VAL A 163 11.93 4.20 -10.86
C VAL A 163 13.28 4.84 -11.18
N PRO A 164 14.41 4.17 -10.88
CA PRO A 164 15.73 4.72 -11.14
C PRO A 164 15.93 4.91 -12.65
N PRO A 165 16.68 5.96 -13.05
CA PRO A 165 16.98 6.20 -14.45
C PRO A 165 17.73 5.01 -15.05
N MET A 166 17.39 4.67 -16.30
CA MET A 166 18.03 3.58 -17.05
C MET A 166 17.90 2.19 -16.43
N ALA A 167 16.84 1.94 -15.64
CA ALA A 167 16.53 0.59 -15.19
C ALA A 167 16.32 -0.35 -16.40
N ARG A 168 16.74 -1.62 -16.28
CA ARG A 168 16.74 -2.59 -17.40
C ARG A 168 15.40 -2.74 -18.13
N LYS A 169 14.27 -2.47 -17.46
CA LYS A 169 12.91 -2.55 -18.01
C LYS A 169 12.18 -1.20 -18.03
N SER A 170 12.86 -0.08 -17.75
CA SER A 170 12.20 1.23 -17.73
C SER A 170 11.88 1.73 -19.14
N LYS A 171 10.80 2.48 -19.28
CA LYS A 171 10.42 3.21 -20.48
C LYS A 171 10.74 4.71 -20.32
N PRO A 172 11.06 5.42 -21.42
CA PRO A 172 11.54 6.81 -21.35
C PRO A 172 10.43 7.83 -21.05
N PHE A 173 9.18 7.54 -21.42
CA PHE A 173 8.05 8.47 -21.26
C PHE A 173 7.54 8.51 -19.82
N ILE A 174 7.04 9.69 -19.44
CA ILE A 174 6.34 9.93 -18.17
C ILE A 174 4.86 9.87 -18.47
N ASP A 175 4.17 8.91 -17.85
CA ASP A 175 2.80 8.54 -18.24
C ASP A 175 1.85 8.51 -17.04
N HIS A 176 2.40 8.41 -15.82
CA HIS A 176 1.60 8.31 -14.61
C HIS A 176 2.22 9.03 -13.43
N VAL A 177 1.36 9.42 -12.49
CA VAL A 177 1.69 10.05 -11.22
C VAL A 177 1.25 9.12 -10.09
N MET A 178 2.15 8.83 -9.17
CA MET A 178 1.81 8.21 -7.89
C MET A 178 1.77 9.27 -6.80
N SER A 179 0.61 9.45 -6.20
CA SER A 179 0.36 10.45 -5.17
C SER A 179 0.34 9.83 -3.78
N PHE A 180 0.92 10.55 -2.82
CA PHE A 180 0.95 10.21 -1.40
C PHE A 180 0.40 11.41 -0.61
N SER A 181 -0.76 11.23 0.01
CA SER A 181 -1.41 12.27 0.82
C SER A 181 -1.63 11.78 2.25
N ILE A 182 -1.40 12.64 3.24
CA ILE A 182 -1.62 12.27 4.66
C ILE A 182 -2.97 12.83 5.09
N VAL A 183 -3.89 11.94 5.47
CA VAL A 183 -5.21 12.29 6.03
C VAL A 183 -5.44 11.39 7.25
N ASP A 184 -5.77 11.99 8.39
CA ASP A 184 -5.94 11.29 9.68
C ASP A 184 -4.76 10.37 10.04
N ASP A 185 -3.54 10.85 9.83
CA ASP A 185 -2.27 10.12 10.05
C ASP A 185 -2.14 8.81 9.25
N LYS A 186 -2.96 8.67 8.20
CA LYS A 186 -2.91 7.61 7.20
C LYS A 186 -2.43 8.16 5.87
N ILE A 187 -1.59 7.38 5.19
CA ILE A 187 -1.06 7.70 3.88
C ILE A 187 -1.97 7.09 2.83
N TRP A 188 -2.63 7.93 2.06
CA TRP A 188 -3.44 7.54 0.92
C TRP A 188 -2.55 7.48 -0.31
N VAL A 189 -2.53 6.32 -0.96
CA VAL A 189 -1.78 6.09 -2.19
C VAL A 189 -2.75 5.94 -3.34
N ARG A 190 -2.56 6.75 -4.38
CA ARG A 190 -3.34 6.68 -5.62
C ARG A 190 -2.43 6.85 -6.83
N THR A 191 -2.79 6.19 -7.91
CA THR A 191 -2.03 6.20 -9.17
C THR A 191 -2.92 6.74 -10.28
N TYR A 192 -2.44 7.77 -10.97
CA TYR A 192 -3.15 8.50 -12.02
C TYR A 192 -2.39 8.46 -13.34
N GLU A 193 -3.10 8.28 -14.44
CA GLU A 193 -2.61 8.50 -15.81
C GLU A 193 -2.56 10.00 -16.09
N ILE A 194 -1.53 10.44 -16.80
CA ILE A 194 -1.42 11.81 -17.32
C ILE A 194 -2.07 11.82 -18.71
N SER A 195 -3.27 12.36 -18.79
CA SER A 195 -4.02 12.49 -20.04
C SER A 195 -3.90 13.91 -20.58
N HIS A 196 -3.30 14.05 -21.76
CA HIS A 196 -3.29 15.29 -22.52
C HIS A 196 -4.58 15.36 -23.35
N SER A 197 -5.38 16.41 -23.15
CA SER A 197 -6.67 16.64 -23.82
C SER A 197 -6.58 17.02 -25.30
N ALA A 198 -5.46 16.76 -25.97
CA ALA A 198 -5.26 17.03 -27.40
C ALA A 198 -5.19 15.73 -28.23
N ARG A 199 -6.20 14.86 -28.12
CA ARG A 199 -6.27 13.65 -28.96
C ARG A 199 -7.35 13.63 -30.03
N ASN A 200 -8.29 14.58 -30.08
CA ASN A 200 -9.34 14.63 -31.11
C ASN A 200 -9.87 16.05 -31.38
N GLU A 201 -9.01 17.04 -31.57
CA GLU A 201 -9.39 18.26 -32.32
C GLU A 201 -8.45 18.36 -33.51
N ASP A 202 -9.03 18.57 -34.68
CA ASP A 202 -8.39 18.46 -36.00
C ASP A 202 -7.05 19.21 -36.07
N GLU A 203 -6.10 18.58 -36.76
CA GLU A 203 -4.66 18.83 -36.81
C GLU A 203 -4.23 20.18 -37.44
N TYR A 204 -5.06 21.23 -37.43
CA TYR A 204 -4.77 22.49 -38.10
C TYR A 204 -5.29 23.73 -37.35
N GLU A 205 -4.75 24.02 -36.17
CA GLU A 205 -4.65 25.41 -35.68
C GLU A 205 -3.62 25.51 -34.55
N LEU A 206 -2.39 25.89 -34.91
CA LEU A 206 -1.33 26.25 -33.96
C LEU A 206 -1.73 27.51 -33.18
N LYS A 207 -2.51 27.35 -32.10
CA LYS A 207 -2.73 28.40 -31.10
C LYS A 207 -1.60 28.34 -30.07
N ALA A 208 -0.69 29.31 -30.17
CA ALA A 208 0.56 29.40 -29.42
C ALA A 208 0.42 29.62 -27.89
N ASP A 209 -0.81 29.69 -27.35
CA ASP A 209 -1.07 30.02 -25.94
C ASP A 209 -2.13 29.11 -25.27
N GLN A 210 -2.37 27.90 -25.79
CA GLN A 210 -3.16 26.91 -25.04
C GLN A 210 -2.25 26.22 -24.02
N GLN A 211 -2.36 26.67 -22.77
CA GLN A 211 -1.91 25.92 -21.61
C GLN A 211 -2.40 24.48 -21.76
N GLU A 212 -1.49 23.52 -21.93
CA GLU A 212 -1.88 22.13 -22.13
C GLU A 212 -2.81 21.71 -21.00
N ASP A 213 -4.09 21.47 -21.31
CA ASP A 213 -5.09 21.06 -20.33
C ASP A 213 -4.80 19.61 -19.92
N ILE A 214 -3.85 19.45 -19.00
CA ILE A 214 -3.45 18.16 -18.44
C ILE A 214 -4.54 17.72 -17.46
N SER A 215 -5.14 16.56 -17.76
CA SER A 215 -6.12 15.90 -16.90
C SER A 215 -5.55 14.61 -16.32
N LEU A 216 -6.06 14.19 -15.17
CA LEU A 216 -5.61 12.98 -14.46
C LEU A 216 -6.76 11.97 -14.39
N VAL A 217 -6.50 10.74 -14.83
CA VAL A 217 -7.47 9.63 -14.78
C VAL A 217 -6.95 8.53 -13.86
N GLU A 218 -7.77 8.00 -12.95
CA GLU A 218 -7.30 7.01 -11.97
C GLU A 218 -7.08 5.62 -12.62
N ILE A 219 -5.89 5.03 -12.40
CA ILE A 219 -5.48 3.70 -12.90
C ILE A 219 -5.60 2.64 -11.78
N GLY A 220 -5.26 3.03 -10.55
CA GLY A 220 -5.00 2.09 -9.45
C GLY A 220 -3.57 1.52 -9.47
N PRO A 221 -3.16 0.72 -8.47
CA PRO A 221 -3.95 0.36 -7.30
C PRO A 221 -4.11 1.55 -6.34
N ARG A 222 -5.20 1.54 -5.57
CA ARG A 222 -5.47 2.48 -4.50
C ARG A 222 -5.44 1.74 -3.18
N PHE A 223 -4.72 2.28 -2.20
CA PHE A 223 -4.68 1.71 -0.87
C PHE A 223 -4.30 2.78 0.16
N VAL A 224 -4.61 2.48 1.41
CA VAL A 224 -4.30 3.34 2.55
C VAL A 224 -3.28 2.62 3.44
N MET A 225 -2.18 3.29 3.74
CA MET A 225 -1.14 2.79 4.62
C MET A 225 -1.20 3.52 5.96
N THR A 226 -1.24 2.78 7.06
CA THR A 226 -1.08 3.34 8.41
C THR A 226 0.28 2.92 8.95
N VAL A 227 1.12 3.87 9.37
CA VAL A 227 2.40 3.55 10.00
C VAL A 227 2.13 2.88 11.35
N ILE A 228 2.72 1.72 11.60
CA ILE A 228 2.63 1.01 12.89
C ILE A 228 3.86 1.32 13.73
N LEU A 229 5.05 0.98 13.22
CA LEU A 229 6.30 1.08 13.94
C LEU A 229 7.48 1.21 12.98
N ILE A 230 8.57 1.77 13.48
CA ILE A 230 9.86 1.85 12.78
C ILE A 230 10.93 1.20 13.66
N LEU A 231 11.71 0.31 13.05
CA LEU A 231 12.87 -0.33 13.65
C LEU A 231 14.15 0.32 13.12
N GLU A 232 15.17 0.38 13.97
CA GLU A 232 16.50 0.85 13.59
C GLU A 232 17.16 -0.04 12.54
N GLY A 233 17.10 -1.37 12.73
CA GLY A 233 17.75 -2.35 11.87
C GLY A 233 16.89 -2.84 10.70
N SER A 234 17.46 -3.69 9.85
CA SER A 234 16.71 -4.41 8.81
C SER A 234 16.05 -5.66 9.40
N PHE A 235 14.73 -5.62 9.58
CA PHE A 235 13.91 -6.67 10.20
C PHE A 235 14.32 -7.07 11.63
N GLY A 236 15.04 -6.18 12.32
CA GLY A 236 15.51 -6.34 13.69
C GLY A 236 15.92 -5.01 14.30
N GLY A 237 16.54 -5.07 15.48
CA GLY A 237 16.94 -3.87 16.24
C GLY A 237 15.80 -3.26 17.07
N PRO A 238 16.11 -2.22 17.86
CA PRO A 238 15.14 -1.57 18.73
C PRO A 238 14.07 -0.79 17.94
N LYS A 239 12.89 -0.63 18.55
CA LYS A 239 11.81 0.21 18.02
C LYS A 239 12.15 1.68 18.28
N ILE A 240 12.35 2.46 17.22
CA ILE A 240 12.64 3.89 17.30
C ILE A 240 11.39 4.75 17.16
N TYR A 241 10.31 4.22 16.60
CA TYR A 241 9.01 4.88 16.51
C TYR A 241 7.88 3.86 16.65
N GLU A 242 6.80 4.27 17.33
CA GLU A 242 5.57 3.49 17.47
C GLU A 242 4.37 4.43 17.43
N ASN A 243 3.44 4.15 16.51
CA ASN A 243 2.23 4.95 16.37
C ASN A 243 1.18 4.50 17.41
N LYS A 244 0.94 5.35 18.41
CA LYS A 244 -0.03 5.09 19.49
C LYS A 244 -1.48 5.08 19.00
N GLN A 245 -1.79 5.73 17.89
CA GLN A 245 -3.13 5.76 17.32
C GLN A 245 -3.49 4.47 16.57
N TYR A 246 -2.48 3.68 16.18
CA TYR A 246 -2.72 2.44 15.49
C TYR A 246 -3.30 1.38 16.43
N VAL A 247 -4.50 0.90 16.09
CA VAL A 247 -5.13 -0.24 16.76
C VAL A 247 -5.16 -1.41 15.78
N SER A 248 -4.66 -2.56 16.22
CA SER A 248 -4.66 -3.74 15.36
C SER A 248 -6.09 -4.23 15.07
N PRO A 249 -6.38 -4.72 13.85
CA PRO A 249 -7.70 -5.27 13.51
C PRO A 249 -8.12 -6.44 14.40
N ASN A 250 -7.15 -7.15 14.98
CA ASN A 250 -7.41 -8.22 15.95
C ASN A 250 -8.01 -7.69 17.25
N VAL A 251 -7.47 -6.57 17.76
CA VAL A 251 -8.00 -5.92 18.97
C VAL A 251 -9.40 -5.38 18.70
N VAL A 252 -9.61 -4.72 17.55
CA VAL A 252 -10.92 -4.22 17.13
C VAL A 252 -11.95 -5.37 17.04
N ARG A 253 -11.60 -6.51 16.40
CA ARG A 253 -12.46 -7.70 16.35
C ARG A 253 -12.71 -8.31 17.74
N ALA A 254 -11.73 -8.29 18.64
CA ALA A 254 -11.89 -8.79 20.00
C ALA A 254 -12.85 -7.89 20.82
N GLN A 255 -12.73 -6.58 20.69
CA GLN A 255 -13.62 -5.61 21.33
C GLN A 255 -15.07 -5.76 20.85
N MET A 256 -15.30 -5.90 19.53
CA MET A 256 -16.64 -6.17 18.99
C MET A 256 -17.25 -7.45 19.56
N LYS A 257 -16.46 -8.53 19.68
CA LYS A 257 -16.93 -9.78 20.29
C LYS A 257 -17.25 -9.61 21.78
N GLN A 258 -16.43 -8.86 22.51
CA GLN A 258 -16.67 -8.57 23.93
C GLN A 258 -17.95 -7.76 24.13
N GLN A 259 -18.19 -6.75 23.31
CA GLN A 259 -19.43 -5.96 23.34
C GLN A 259 -20.66 -6.83 23.07
N ALA A 260 -20.58 -7.71 22.07
CA ALA A 260 -21.67 -8.66 21.77
C ALA A 260 -21.93 -9.63 22.94
N ALA A 261 -20.86 -10.10 23.61
CA ALA A 261 -20.97 -10.95 24.80
C ALA A 261 -21.59 -10.22 25.99
N ASN A 262 -21.19 -8.97 26.24
CA ASN A 262 -21.77 -8.14 27.31
C ASN A 262 -23.27 -7.89 27.06
N ALA A 263 -23.65 -7.54 25.82
CA ALA A 263 -25.05 -7.35 25.46
C ALA A 263 -25.88 -8.63 25.60
N ALA A 264 -25.28 -9.80 25.37
CA ALA A 264 -25.94 -11.09 25.61
C ALA A 264 -26.13 -11.37 27.11
N LYS A 265 -25.12 -11.04 27.93
CA LYS A 265 -25.19 -11.14 29.39
C LYS A 265 -26.27 -10.22 29.98
N GLU A 266 -26.31 -8.97 29.56
CA GLU A 266 -27.34 -8.00 29.97
C GLU A 266 -28.75 -8.48 29.61
N ARG A 267 -28.93 -9.08 28.42
CA ARG A 267 -30.21 -9.69 28.03
C ARG A 267 -30.61 -10.87 28.92
N ALA A 268 -29.67 -11.71 29.29
CA ALA A 268 -29.92 -12.83 30.20
C ALA A 268 -30.30 -12.33 31.60
N GLU A 269 -29.57 -11.35 32.13
CA GLU A 269 -29.85 -10.71 33.43
C GLU A 269 -31.22 -10.01 33.41
N ALA A 270 -31.54 -9.27 32.35
CA ALA A 270 -32.83 -8.62 32.18
C ALA A 270 -33.99 -9.65 32.12
N ALA A 271 -33.79 -10.80 31.48
CA ALA A 271 -34.78 -11.86 31.45
C ALA A 271 -35.02 -12.48 32.85
N VAL A 272 -33.96 -12.65 33.64
CA VAL A 272 -34.07 -13.10 35.04
C VAL A 272 -34.78 -12.05 35.89
N GLN A 273 -34.37 -10.79 35.79
CA GLN A 273 -35.00 -9.67 36.48
C GLN A 273 -36.49 -9.52 36.12
N ARG A 274 -36.87 -9.75 34.86
CA ARG A 274 -38.27 -9.76 34.44
C ARG A 274 -39.06 -10.87 35.11
N LYS A 275 -38.49 -12.08 35.26
CA LYS A 275 -39.13 -13.19 35.99
C LYS A 275 -39.32 -12.86 37.47
N ILE A 276 -38.30 -12.27 38.10
CA ILE A 276 -38.37 -11.82 39.49
C ILE A 276 -39.46 -10.75 39.65
N LYS A 277 -39.46 -9.71 38.79
CA LYS A 277 -40.49 -8.67 38.80
C LYS A 277 -41.90 -9.22 38.60
N LEU A 278 -42.09 -10.18 37.70
CA LEU A 278 -43.40 -10.84 37.50
C LEU A 278 -43.85 -11.60 38.75
N ARG A 279 -42.92 -12.27 39.44
CA ARG A 279 -43.19 -12.98 40.69
C ARG A 279 -43.53 -12.01 41.82
N ASP A 280 -42.79 -10.91 41.92
CA ASP A 280 -42.94 -9.95 43.03
C ASP A 280 -44.12 -8.97 42.79
N ASN A 281 -44.54 -8.75 41.53
CA ASN A 281 -45.70 -7.93 41.17
C ASN A 281 -47.05 -8.66 41.26
N VAL A 282 -47.12 -9.80 41.95
CA VAL A 282 -48.41 -10.45 42.23
C VAL A 282 -49.12 -9.62 43.28
N LEU A 283 -50.22 -8.96 42.88
CA LEU A 283 -51.05 -8.17 43.79
C LEU A 283 -51.72 -9.10 44.81
N ALA A 284 -51.84 -8.63 46.05
CA ALA A 284 -52.65 -9.32 47.05
C ALA A 284 -54.10 -9.41 46.55
N ALA A 285 -54.74 -10.55 46.79
CA ALA A 285 -56.15 -10.73 46.45
C ALA A 285 -57.01 -9.70 47.19
N ASP A 286 -58.01 -9.16 46.51
CA ASP A 286 -58.96 -8.24 47.12
C ASP A 286 -59.74 -9.00 48.22
N PRO A 287 -59.72 -8.52 49.48
CA PRO A 287 -60.39 -9.20 50.59
C PRO A 287 -61.92 -9.36 50.40
N LEU A 288 -62.56 -8.60 49.50
CA LEU A 288 -63.98 -8.70 49.18
C LEU A 288 -64.27 -9.50 47.90
N SER A 289 -63.25 -10.09 47.26
CA SER A 289 -63.44 -10.93 46.07
C SER A 289 -64.10 -12.26 46.41
N ASN A 290 -64.93 -12.78 45.49
CA ASN A 290 -65.60 -14.06 45.66
C ASN A 290 -64.62 -15.24 45.85
N GLU A 291 -63.43 -15.18 45.24
CA GLU A 291 -62.37 -16.19 45.43
C GLU A 291 -61.77 -16.19 46.85
N ALA A 292 -61.81 -15.05 47.54
CA ALA A 292 -61.36 -14.94 48.93
C ALA A 292 -62.48 -15.29 49.93
N LEU A 293 -63.74 -14.97 49.60
CA LEU A 293 -64.91 -15.16 50.46
C LEU A 293 -65.50 -16.58 50.40
N PHE A 294 -65.47 -17.23 49.24
CA PHE A 294 -66.01 -18.56 49.02
C PHE A 294 -64.86 -19.54 48.75
N LYS A 295 -64.20 -19.98 49.81
CA LYS A 295 -63.32 -21.15 49.75
C LYS A 295 -64.18 -22.39 49.94
N ASP A 296 -64.29 -23.22 48.92
CA ASP A 296 -64.77 -24.61 49.04
C ASP A 296 -63.81 -25.46 49.89
#